data_AF-A0A662YXR0-F1
#
_entry.id   AF-A0A662YXR0-F1
#
_cell.length_a   1.000
_cell.length_b   1.000
_cell.length_c   1.000
_cell.angle_alpha   90.00
_cell.angle_beta   90.00
_cell.angle_gamma   90.00
#
_symmetry.space_group_name_H-M   'P 1'
#
loop_
_entity.id
_entity.type
_entity.pdbx_description
1 polymer ?
#
loop_
_entity_poly.entity_id
_entity_poly.type
_entity_poly.pdbx_seq_one_letter_code
_entity_poly.pdbx_strand_id
1 'polypeptide(L)'
;MVKSNLLLYTEHPSAWHSALCSTYCNIRKRGISRGRQLTMFVDSDADSIMLTVNVYNNAQPSSQPPHPQHSPVTDSPRQVSNIRALKECLSVLELQFTEFREHTEHKLATLSQASPSEQLRDEVHRLKTEHRAEVQELRAAMRGLEEDNQAMKTELRRLREELTRTAQHRELRSLQRELEGLRGSQLRTPAAQEQQS
;
A
#
# COMPACT_ATOMS: atom_id res chain seq x y z
N MET A 1 -18.98 18.53 -16.43
CA MET A 1 -17.68 19.23 -16.35
C MET A 1 -17.96 20.73 -16.38
N VAL A 2 -17.41 21.50 -15.44
CA VAL A 2 -17.69 22.94 -15.34
C VAL A 2 -16.78 23.69 -16.31
N LYS A 3 -17.36 24.29 -17.35
CA LYS A 3 -16.64 25.14 -18.30
C LYS A 3 -16.56 26.54 -17.73
N SER A 4 -15.38 26.93 -17.25
CA SER A 4 -15.16 28.27 -16.70
C SER A 4 -14.64 29.22 -17.79
N ASN A 5 -15.17 30.44 -17.84
CA ASN A 5 -14.71 31.50 -18.73
C ASN A 5 -14.27 32.69 -17.89
N LEU A 6 -12.99 33.04 -18.00
CA LEU A 6 -12.36 34.11 -17.23
C LEU A 6 -12.00 35.27 -18.16
N LEU A 7 -12.36 36.48 -17.75
CA LEU A 7 -11.97 37.72 -18.42
C LEU A 7 -10.89 38.40 -17.57
N LEU A 8 -9.72 38.62 -18.16
CA LEU A 8 -8.58 39.26 -17.52
C LEU A 8 -8.24 40.56 -18.23
N TYR A 9 -8.20 41.65 -17.46
CA TYR A 9 -7.88 42.99 -17.93
C TYR A 9 -6.54 43.40 -17.32
N THR A 10 -5.53 43.65 -18.14
CA THR A 10 -4.14 43.84 -17.66
C THR A 10 -3.34 44.78 -18.55
N GLU A 11 -2.40 45.51 -17.96
CA GLU A 11 -1.41 46.34 -18.68
C GLU A 11 -0.29 45.50 -19.30
N HIS A 12 -0.15 44.23 -18.89
CA HIS A 12 0.91 43.34 -19.33
C HIS A 12 0.36 42.04 -19.92
N PRO A 13 -0.44 42.11 -21.01
CA PRO A 13 -1.09 40.93 -21.59
C PRO A 13 -0.08 39.88 -22.09
N SER A 14 1.12 40.31 -22.50
CA SER A 14 2.18 39.40 -22.93
C SER A 14 2.79 38.60 -21.76
N ALA A 15 2.96 39.20 -20.58
CA ALA A 15 3.51 38.53 -19.41
C ALA A 15 2.55 37.42 -18.92
N TRP A 16 1.27 37.75 -18.82
CA TRP A 16 0.22 36.79 -18.47
C TRP A 16 0.08 35.67 -19.50
N HIS A 17 0.17 36.01 -20.78
CA HIS A 17 0.17 35.01 -21.84
C HIS A 17 1.34 34.03 -21.69
N SER A 18 2.56 34.54 -21.45
CA SER A 18 3.74 33.70 -21.27
C SER A 18 3.64 32.82 -20.02
N ALA A 19 3.18 33.38 -18.89
CA ALA A 19 2.99 32.63 -17.65
C ALA A 19 1.95 31.51 -17.80
N LEU A 20 0.80 31.80 -18.41
CA LEU A 20 -0.21 30.79 -18.68
C LEU A 20 0.32 29.70 -19.62
N CYS A 21 1.10 30.08 -20.65
CA CYS A 21 1.74 29.14 -21.56
C CYS A 21 2.82 28.26 -20.92
N SER A 22 3.47 28.73 -19.86
CA SER A 22 4.45 27.92 -19.13
C SER A 22 3.81 26.98 -18.12
N THR A 23 2.67 27.37 -17.54
CA THR A 23 2.01 26.60 -16.50
C THR A 23 1.18 25.43 -17.03
N TYR A 24 0.53 25.59 -18.19
CA TYR A 24 -0.32 24.55 -18.77
C TYR A 24 0.30 23.96 -20.04
N CYS A 25 0.40 22.64 -20.11
CA CYS A 25 0.95 21.91 -21.26
C CYS A 25 -0.03 21.85 -22.44
N ASN A 26 -1.33 21.79 -22.17
CA ASN A 26 -2.38 21.62 -23.17
C ASN A 26 -3.17 22.91 -23.41
N ILE A 27 -2.60 23.81 -24.21
CA ILE A 27 -3.20 25.13 -24.51
C ILE A 27 -3.39 25.33 -26.00
N ARG A 28 -4.59 25.81 -26.37
CA ARG A 28 -4.85 26.36 -27.70
C ARG A 28 -4.94 27.89 -27.63
N LYS A 29 -4.11 28.54 -28.45
CA LYS A 29 -3.99 30.00 -28.53
C LYS A 29 -4.88 30.50 -29.67
N ARG A 30 -5.71 31.50 -29.40
CA ARG A 30 -6.49 32.22 -30.42
C ARG A 30 -6.30 33.73 -30.24
N GLY A 31 -6.15 34.44 -31.35
CA GLY A 31 -6.28 35.90 -31.35
C GLY A 31 -7.76 36.27 -31.26
N ILE A 32 -8.08 37.24 -30.41
CA ILE A 32 -9.42 37.87 -30.34
C ILE A 32 -9.22 39.37 -30.46
N SER A 33 -10.08 40.08 -31.19
CA SER A 33 -10.09 41.55 -31.38
C SER A 33 -8.95 42.35 -30.70
N ARG A 34 -9.18 42.88 -29.48
CA ARG A 34 -8.21 43.70 -28.71
C ARG A 34 -7.44 42.90 -27.64
N GLY A 35 -7.36 41.58 -27.78
CA GLY A 35 -6.87 40.69 -26.74
C GLY A 35 -6.33 39.34 -27.24
N ARG A 36 -6.18 38.40 -26.31
CA ARG A 36 -5.75 37.02 -26.59
C ARG A 36 -6.66 36.05 -25.85
N GLN A 37 -7.08 34.99 -26.52
CA GLN A 37 -7.84 33.91 -25.91
C GLN A 37 -6.94 32.68 -25.75
N LEU A 38 -6.91 32.14 -24.54
CA LEU A 38 -6.20 30.92 -24.19
C LEU A 38 -7.23 29.90 -23.72
N THR A 39 -7.26 28.74 -24.39
CA THR A 39 -8.14 27.63 -24.02
C THR A 39 -7.30 26.48 -23.50
N MET A 40 -7.58 26.03 -22.28
CA MET A 40 -6.89 24.93 -21.61
C MET A 40 -7.79 23.68 -21.61
N PHE A 41 -7.17 22.52 -21.84
CA PHE A 41 -7.83 21.22 -21.94
C PHE A 41 -7.38 20.30 -20.81
N VAL A 42 -8.21 19.31 -20.49
CA VAL A 42 -7.86 18.24 -19.55
C VAL A 42 -6.96 17.23 -20.25
N ASP A 43 -5.89 16.80 -19.60
CA ASP A 43 -4.85 15.91 -20.17
C ASP A 43 -5.38 14.59 -20.75
N SER A 44 -6.56 14.15 -20.32
CA SER A 44 -7.19 12.89 -20.74
C SER A 44 -8.13 13.02 -21.95
N ASP A 45 -8.53 14.23 -22.36
CA ASP A 45 -9.46 14.45 -23.47
C ASP A 45 -9.29 15.84 -24.09
N ALA A 46 -8.73 15.88 -25.31
CA ALA A 46 -8.45 17.11 -26.05
C ALA A 46 -9.72 17.86 -26.50
N ASP A 47 -10.89 17.23 -26.45
CA ASP A 47 -12.16 17.86 -26.77
C ASP A 47 -12.86 18.42 -25.51
N SER A 48 -12.31 18.14 -24.33
CA SER A 48 -12.86 18.56 -23.05
C SER A 48 -12.21 19.84 -22.54
N ILE A 49 -12.82 20.98 -22.91
CA ILE A 49 -12.38 22.32 -22.49
C ILE A 49 -12.57 22.48 -20.99
N MET A 50 -11.47 22.73 -20.27
CA MET A 50 -11.48 23.01 -18.84
C MET A 50 -11.71 24.49 -18.56
N LEU A 51 -10.96 25.37 -19.24
CA LEU A 51 -10.91 26.80 -18.93
C LEU A 51 -10.64 27.62 -20.19
N THR A 52 -11.37 28.72 -20.36
CA THR A 52 -11.09 29.74 -21.37
C THR A 52 -10.74 31.06 -20.68
N VAL A 53 -9.57 31.63 -21.00
CA VAL A 53 -9.12 32.93 -20.49
C VAL A 53 -9.02 33.91 -21.64
N ASN A 54 -9.74 35.03 -21.55
CA ASN A 54 -9.64 36.14 -22.48
C ASN A 54 -8.87 37.28 -21.82
N VAL A 55 -7.69 37.60 -22.35
CA VAL A 55 -6.79 38.63 -21.84
C VAL A 55 -6.90 39.88 -22.70
N TYR A 56 -7.33 40.99 -22.12
CA TYR A 56 -7.46 42.29 -22.77
C TYR A 56 -6.44 43.28 -22.23
N ASN A 57 -5.95 44.15 -23.11
CA ASN A 57 -5.04 45.23 -22.73
C ASN A 57 -5.82 46.39 -22.10
N ASN A 58 -5.40 46.80 -20.90
CA ASN A 58 -5.98 47.92 -20.17
C ASN A 58 -5.36 49.29 -20.47
N ALA A 59 -4.42 49.37 -21.41
CA ALA A 59 -3.79 50.65 -21.75
C ALA A 59 -4.85 51.71 -22.13
N GLN A 60 -5.09 52.67 -21.24
CA GLN A 60 -5.70 53.94 -21.60
C GLN A 60 -4.84 54.57 -22.70
N PRO A 61 -5.45 55.26 -23.69
CA PRO A 61 -4.68 56.06 -24.64
C PRO A 61 -4.15 57.30 -23.91
N SER A 62 -3.03 57.17 -23.19
CA SER A 62 -2.31 58.30 -22.65
C SER A 62 -1.60 59.02 -23.79
N SER A 63 -2.09 60.22 -24.09
CA SER A 63 -1.48 61.23 -24.94
C SER A 63 0.01 61.46 -24.64
N GLN A 64 0.85 61.24 -25.67
CA GLN A 64 2.09 61.94 -26.06
C GLN A 64 3.01 62.55 -24.96
N PRO A 65 4.32 62.21 -24.91
CA PRO A 65 5.29 62.95 -24.10
C PRO A 65 6.09 63.97 -24.94
N PRO A 66 6.48 65.16 -24.40
CA PRO A 66 7.60 65.93 -24.92
C PRO A 66 8.91 65.66 -24.15
N HIS A 67 10.01 65.97 -24.84
CA HIS A 67 11.43 65.66 -24.65
C HIS A 67 12.10 65.94 -23.27
N PRO A 68 13.31 65.37 -23.04
CA PRO A 68 13.99 65.33 -21.74
C PRO A 68 14.84 66.57 -21.47
N GLN A 69 14.82 67.06 -20.23
CA GLN A 69 15.87 67.93 -19.69
C GLN A 69 16.38 67.37 -18.36
N HIS A 70 17.68 67.08 -18.33
CA HIS A 70 18.42 66.73 -17.12
C HIS A 70 18.44 67.92 -16.15
N SER A 71 18.16 67.65 -14.88
CA SER A 71 18.41 68.56 -13.75
C SER A 71 19.00 67.75 -12.59
N PRO A 72 19.87 68.34 -11.76
CA PRO A 72 20.59 67.61 -10.71
C PRO A 72 19.61 67.17 -9.61
N VAL A 73 19.73 65.90 -9.22
CA VAL A 73 18.93 65.26 -8.17
C VAL A 73 19.13 66.02 -6.86
N THR A 74 18.15 66.82 -6.51
CA THR A 74 17.93 67.30 -5.15
C THR A 74 16.91 66.36 -4.53
N ASP A 75 17.35 65.49 -3.61
CA ASP A 75 16.46 64.56 -2.91
C ASP A 75 15.38 65.35 -2.17
N SER A 76 14.18 65.38 -2.73
CA SER A 76 13.04 66.02 -2.10
C SER A 76 12.69 65.24 -0.81
N PRO A 77 12.36 65.89 0.32
CA PRO A 77 12.00 65.22 1.58
C PRO A 77 10.89 64.16 1.41
N ARG A 78 10.00 64.38 0.43
CA ARG A 78 8.96 63.42 0.03
C ARG A 78 9.52 62.13 -0.55
N GLN A 79 10.57 62.22 -1.35
CA GLN A 79 11.21 61.06 -1.98
C GLN A 79 11.91 60.19 -0.94
N VAL A 80 12.59 60.80 0.02
CA VAL A 80 13.21 60.09 1.16
C VAL A 80 12.14 59.37 2.01
N SER A 81 11.00 60.02 2.26
CA SER A 81 9.86 59.42 2.95
C SER A 81 9.27 58.22 2.19
N ASN A 82 9.10 58.35 0.87
CA ASN A 82 8.57 57.28 0.04
C ASN A 82 9.53 56.08 -0.02
N ILE A 83 10.84 56.34 -0.09
CA ILE A 83 11.88 55.31 -0.05
C ILE A 83 11.85 54.57 1.29
N ARG A 84 11.63 55.29 2.41
CA ARG A 84 11.49 54.66 3.73
C ARG A 84 10.26 53.75 3.80
N ALA A 85 9.09 54.25 3.37
CA ALA A 85 7.86 53.46 3.36
C ALA A 85 7.97 52.22 2.46
N LEU A 86 8.61 52.34 1.30
CA LEU A 86 8.87 51.20 0.41
C LEU A 86 9.79 50.16 1.06
N LYS A 87 10.83 50.58 1.79
CA LYS A 87 11.71 49.67 2.52
C LYS A 87 10.95 48.92 3.61
N GLU A 88 10.10 49.60 4.37
CA GLU A 88 9.25 48.95 5.38
C GLU A 88 8.29 47.93 4.74
N CYS A 89 7.63 48.29 3.63
CA CYS A 89 6.79 47.36 2.88
C CYS A 89 7.57 46.14 2.35
N LEU A 90 8.79 46.36 1.85
CA LEU A 90 9.69 45.29 1.40
C LEU A 90 10.06 44.35 2.54
N SER A 91 10.42 44.87 3.72
CA SER A 91 10.75 44.05 4.89
C SER A 91 9.56 43.20 5.35
N VAL A 92 8.34 43.73 5.30
CA VAL A 92 7.12 42.95 5.61
C VAL A 92 6.89 41.85 4.58
N LEU A 93 7.08 42.14 3.29
CA LEU A 93 6.95 41.16 2.21
C LEU A 93 8.00 40.05 2.30
N GLU A 94 9.25 40.38 2.64
CA GLU A 94 10.32 39.41 2.85
C GLU A 94 9.97 38.44 3.99
N LEU A 95 9.46 38.96 5.11
CA LEU A 95 9.02 38.14 6.24
C LEU A 95 7.88 37.20 5.85
N GLN A 96 6.84 37.74 5.21
CA GLN A 96 5.70 36.96 4.71
C GLN A 96 6.14 35.86 3.73
N PHE A 97 7.13 36.16 2.88
CA PHE A 97 7.67 35.19 1.94
C PHE A 97 8.42 34.05 2.65
N THR A 98 9.24 34.38 3.66
CA THR A 98 9.91 33.36 4.48
C THR A 98 8.92 32.48 5.23
N GLU A 99 7.89 33.06 5.85
CA GLU A 99 6.83 32.33 6.55
C GLU A 99 6.06 31.40 5.59
N PHE A 100 5.72 31.90 4.41
CA PHE A 100 5.06 31.10 3.38
C PHE A 100 5.93 29.94 2.90
N ARG A 101 7.22 30.19 2.67
CA ARG A 101 8.17 29.15 2.25
C ARG A 101 8.28 28.07 3.32
N GLU A 102 8.49 28.44 4.57
CA GLU A 102 8.59 27.49 5.69
C GLU A 102 7.30 26.68 5.86
N HIS A 103 6.14 27.33 5.76
CA HIS A 103 4.85 26.64 5.82
C HIS A 103 4.68 25.62 4.68
N THR A 104 5.14 25.97 3.48
CA THR A 104 5.09 25.10 2.30
C THR A 104 6.04 23.91 2.44
N GLU A 105 7.27 24.15 2.91
CA GLU A 105 8.25 23.09 3.18
C GLU A 105 7.76 22.14 4.27
N HIS A 106 7.15 22.65 5.34
CA HIS A 106 6.58 21.80 6.39
C HIS A 106 5.43 20.92 5.87
N LYS A 107 4.55 21.47 5.04
CA LYS A 107 3.48 20.70 4.37
C LYS A 107 4.06 19.63 3.43
N LEU A 108 5.10 19.96 2.66
CA LEU A 108 5.76 18.99 1.79
C LEU A 108 6.39 17.85 2.60
N ALA A 109 7.09 18.18 3.69
CA ALA A 109 7.69 17.19 4.58
C ALA A 109 6.63 16.27 5.20
N THR A 110 5.47 16.81 5.57
CA THR A 110 4.35 16.03 6.10
C THR A 110 3.75 15.10 5.05
N LEU A 111 3.68 15.53 3.79
CA LEU A 111 3.23 14.69 2.66
C LEU A 111 4.28 13.65 2.23
N SER A 112 5.57 13.93 2.45
CA SER A 112 6.68 13.01 2.18
C SER A 112 6.85 11.93 3.25
N GLN A 113 6.34 12.13 4.47
CA GLN A 113 6.21 11.03 5.43
C GLN A 113 5.22 10.01 4.87
N ALA A 114 5.57 8.72 4.96
CA ALA A 114 4.75 7.61 4.48
C ALA A 114 3.30 7.84 4.92
N SER A 115 2.40 7.97 3.96
CA SER A 115 1.03 8.32 4.26
C SER A 115 0.45 7.29 5.24
N PRO A 116 -0.48 7.65 6.15
CA PRO A 116 -1.13 6.68 7.02
C PRO A 116 -1.72 5.49 6.24
N SER A 117 -2.10 5.72 4.98
CA SER A 117 -2.55 4.68 4.05
C SER A 117 -1.46 3.70 3.62
N GLU A 118 -0.20 4.12 3.50
CA GLU A 118 0.95 3.25 3.19
C GLU A 118 1.30 2.38 4.38
N GLN A 119 1.37 2.96 5.58
CA GLN A 119 1.60 2.21 6.81
C GLN A 119 0.54 1.13 7.02
N LEU A 120 -0.74 1.45 6.78
CA LEU A 120 -1.83 0.48 6.81
C LEU A 120 -1.67 -0.62 5.74
N ARG A 121 -1.23 -0.29 4.53
CA ARG A 121 -0.96 -1.29 3.48
C ARG A 121 0.16 -2.23 3.87
N ASP A 122 1.25 -1.69 4.41
CA ASP A 122 2.41 -2.47 4.85
C ASP A 122 2.03 -3.39 6.02
N GLU A 123 1.26 -2.88 6.99
CA GLU A 123 0.82 -3.67 8.13
C GLU A 123 -0.16 -4.77 7.73
N VAL A 124 -1.09 -4.49 6.82
CA VAL A 124 -1.98 -5.51 6.23
C VAL A 124 -1.17 -6.56 5.47
N HIS A 125 -0.16 -6.14 4.70
CA HIS A 125 0.70 -7.07 3.99
C HIS A 125 1.45 -7.98 4.97
N ARG A 126 2.05 -7.41 6.02
CA ARG A 126 2.75 -8.14 7.08
C ARG A 126 1.85 -9.16 7.76
N LEU A 127 0.69 -8.73 8.25
CA LEU A 127 -0.30 -9.62 8.90
C LEU A 127 -0.76 -10.73 7.96
N LYS A 128 -0.99 -10.43 6.68
CA LYS A 128 -1.36 -11.42 5.68
C LYS A 128 -0.25 -12.46 5.48
N THR A 129 1.01 -12.04 5.47
CA THR A 129 2.15 -12.96 5.34
C THR A 129 2.33 -13.85 6.56
N GLU A 130 2.23 -13.29 7.76
CA GLU A 130 2.32 -14.03 9.03
C GLU A 130 1.20 -15.05 9.14
N HIS A 131 -0.05 -14.62 8.95
CA HIS A 131 -1.20 -15.53 9.02
C HIS A 131 -1.12 -16.66 7.98
N ARG A 132 -0.60 -16.37 6.78
CA ARG A 132 -0.40 -17.41 5.76
C ARG A 132 0.62 -18.45 6.22
N ALA A 133 1.71 -18.02 6.88
CA ALA A 133 2.72 -18.93 7.41
C ALA A 133 2.15 -19.80 8.53
N GLU A 134 1.45 -19.21 9.50
CA GLU A 134 0.80 -19.95 10.59
C GLU A 134 -0.19 -21.01 10.09
N VAL A 135 -1.02 -20.66 9.10
CA VAL A 135 -1.96 -21.60 8.48
C VAL A 135 -1.22 -22.76 7.78
N GLN A 136 -0.06 -22.50 7.17
CA GLN A 136 0.74 -23.55 6.54
C GLN A 136 1.36 -24.49 7.57
N GLU A 137 1.87 -23.96 8.67
CA GLU A 137 2.42 -24.76 9.78
C GLU A 137 1.34 -25.61 10.44
N LEU A 138 0.17 -25.03 10.74
CA LEU A 138 -0.98 -25.79 11.28
C LEU A 138 -1.41 -26.91 10.34
N ARG A 139 -1.47 -26.65 9.03
CA ARG A 139 -1.77 -27.70 8.04
C ARG A 139 -0.72 -28.80 8.01
N ALA A 140 0.56 -28.47 8.17
CA ALA A 140 1.63 -29.46 8.24
C ALA A 140 1.52 -30.31 9.51
N ALA A 141 1.27 -29.67 10.66
CA ALA A 141 1.07 -30.37 11.93
C ALA A 141 -0.13 -31.32 11.90
N MET A 142 -1.27 -30.90 11.33
CA MET A 142 -2.43 -31.78 11.17
C MET A 142 -2.13 -33.00 10.31
N ARG A 143 -1.40 -32.83 9.19
CA ARG A 143 -0.98 -33.97 8.35
C ARG A 143 -0.08 -34.94 9.12
N GLY A 144 0.89 -34.42 9.88
CA GLY A 144 1.75 -35.25 10.72
C GLY A 144 0.95 -36.06 11.75
N LEU A 145 -0.02 -35.42 12.42
CA LEU A 145 -0.91 -36.11 13.37
C LEU A 145 -1.80 -37.17 12.70
N GLU A 146 -2.27 -36.92 11.48
CA GLU A 146 -3.03 -37.91 10.71
C GLU A 146 -2.18 -39.12 10.34
N GLU A 147 -0.93 -38.89 9.92
CA GLU A 147 0.05 -39.95 9.63
C GLU A 147 0.35 -40.78 10.87
N ASP A 148 0.65 -40.13 12.00
CA ASP A 148 0.89 -40.79 13.29
C ASP A 148 -0.33 -41.60 13.74
N ASN A 149 -1.55 -41.08 13.56
CA ASN A 149 -2.78 -41.78 13.88
C ASN A 149 -2.93 -43.07 13.05
N GLN A 150 -2.59 -43.03 11.76
CA GLN A 150 -2.63 -44.20 10.88
C GLN A 150 -1.54 -45.22 11.22
N ALA A 151 -0.33 -44.75 11.52
CA ALA A 151 0.75 -45.62 12.00
C ALA A 151 0.32 -46.34 13.29
N MET A 152 -0.26 -45.60 14.23
CA MET A 152 -0.74 -46.15 15.50
C MET A 152 -1.87 -47.17 15.29
N LYS A 153 -2.86 -46.88 14.43
CA LYS A 153 -3.92 -47.84 14.07
C LYS A 153 -3.34 -49.13 13.49
N THR A 154 -2.32 -49.02 12.66
CA THR A 154 -1.65 -50.16 12.04
C THR A 154 -0.95 -51.03 13.08
N GLU A 155 -0.18 -50.42 14.00
CA GLU A 155 0.45 -51.15 15.10
C GLU A 155 -0.56 -51.79 16.04
N LEU A 156 -1.66 -51.10 16.35
CA LEU A 156 -2.71 -51.63 17.21
C LEU A 156 -3.38 -52.87 16.59
N ARG A 157 -3.58 -52.87 15.27
CA ARG A 157 -4.03 -54.06 14.53
C ARG A 157 -3.00 -55.18 14.61
N ARG A 158 -1.72 -54.88 14.36
CA ARG A 158 -0.63 -55.87 14.41
C ARG A 158 -0.54 -56.53 15.79
N LEU A 159 -0.59 -55.74 16.86
CA LEU A 159 -0.54 -56.23 18.24
C LEU A 159 -1.76 -57.10 18.60
N ARG A 160 -2.96 -56.75 18.10
CA ARG A 160 -4.15 -57.60 18.27
C ARG A 160 -3.97 -58.96 17.62
N GLU A 161 -3.46 -59.00 16.39
CA GLU A 161 -3.20 -60.27 15.68
C GLU A 161 -2.10 -61.11 16.36
N GLU A 162 -1.08 -60.46 16.92
CA GLU A 162 -0.01 -61.11 17.66
C GLU A 162 -0.54 -61.70 18.99
N LEU A 163 -1.40 -60.97 19.69
CA LEU A 163 -2.07 -61.46 20.90
C LEU A 163 -2.94 -62.69 20.61
N THR A 164 -3.73 -62.68 19.54
CA THR A 164 -4.54 -63.85 19.15
C THR A 164 -3.67 -65.05 18.77
N ARG A 165 -2.58 -64.82 18.01
CA ARG A 165 -1.65 -65.89 17.63
C ARG A 165 -0.97 -66.51 18.85
N THR A 166 -0.52 -65.69 19.79
CA THR A 166 0.15 -66.18 21.01
C THR A 166 -0.80 -66.93 21.93
N ALA A 167 -2.07 -66.51 22.04
CA ALA A 167 -3.11 -67.23 22.77
C ALA A 167 -3.37 -68.61 22.15
N GLN A 168 -3.62 -68.68 20.84
CA GLN A 168 -3.81 -69.94 20.11
C GLN A 168 -2.61 -70.88 20.24
N HIS A 169 -1.39 -70.33 20.15
CA HIS A 169 -0.17 -71.12 20.31
C HIS A 169 0.00 -71.67 21.73
N ARG A 170 -0.43 -70.94 22.77
CA ARG A 170 -0.46 -71.44 24.15
C ARG A 170 -1.48 -72.57 24.32
N GLU A 171 -2.70 -72.41 23.79
CA GLU A 171 -3.74 -73.45 23.84
C GLU A 171 -3.28 -74.73 23.14
N LEU A 172 -2.73 -74.62 21.93
CA LEU A 172 -2.22 -75.76 21.18
C LEU A 172 -1.11 -76.49 21.94
N ARG A 173 -0.18 -75.76 22.58
CA ARG A 173 0.84 -76.36 23.45
C ARG A 173 0.28 -76.98 24.73
N SER A 174 -0.87 -76.51 25.23
CA SER A 174 -1.55 -77.16 26.36
C SER A 174 -2.15 -78.49 25.92
N LEU A 175 -2.90 -78.49 24.82
CA LEU A 175 -3.52 -79.68 24.25
C LEU A 175 -2.47 -80.74 23.88
N GLN A 176 -1.33 -80.34 23.34
CA GLN A 176 -0.21 -81.25 23.06
C GLN A 176 0.29 -81.97 24.33
N ARG A 177 0.49 -81.22 25.42
CA ARG A 177 0.92 -81.81 26.70
C ARG A 177 -0.13 -82.74 27.30
N GLU A 178 -1.41 -82.39 27.19
CA GLU A 178 -2.51 -83.25 27.65
C GLU A 178 -2.58 -84.56 26.85
N LEU A 179 -2.44 -84.50 25.51
CA LEU A 179 -2.40 -85.67 24.65
C LEU A 179 -1.20 -86.58 24.96
N GLU A 180 -0.02 -86.01 25.20
CA GLU A 180 1.16 -86.77 25.64
C GLU A 180 0.94 -87.45 27.00
N GLY A 181 0.31 -86.75 27.96
CA GLY A 181 -0.05 -87.31 29.26
C GLY A 181 -1.05 -88.46 29.18
N LEU A 182 -2.08 -88.33 28.33
CA LEU A 182 -3.05 -89.39 28.08
C LEU A 182 -2.41 -90.61 27.41
N ARG A 183 -1.51 -90.39 26.44
CA ARG A 183 -0.77 -91.47 25.78
C ARG A 183 0.16 -92.21 26.74
N GLY A 184 0.85 -91.48 27.63
CA GLY A 184 1.72 -92.07 28.65
C GLY A 184 0.98 -92.85 29.74
N SER A 185 -0.25 -92.45 30.07
CA SER A 185 -1.11 -93.16 31.03
C SER A 185 -1.78 -94.41 30.43
N GLN A 186 -2.12 -94.40 29.15
CA GLN A 186 -2.65 -95.56 28.42
C GLN A 186 -1.61 -96.70 28.26
N LEU A 187 -0.31 -96.37 28.30
CA LEU A 187 0.80 -97.34 28.35
C LEU A 187 1.10 -97.86 29.77
N ARG A 188 0.44 -97.33 30.81
CA ARG A 188 0.72 -97.61 32.24
C ARG A 188 -0.43 -98.33 32.98
N THR A 189 -1.46 -98.82 32.30
CA THR A 189 -2.47 -99.69 32.94
C THR A 189 -1.83 -101.00 33.42
N PRO A 190 -1.91 -101.33 34.72
CA PRO A 190 -1.29 -102.53 35.26
C PRO A 190 -2.10 -103.76 34.84
N ALA A 191 -1.43 -104.70 34.17
CA ALA A 191 -1.87 -106.08 34.09
C ALA A 191 -1.78 -106.71 35.50
N ALA A 192 -2.85 -106.62 36.29
CA ALA A 192 -3.02 -107.46 37.46
C ALA A 192 -4.48 -107.44 37.94
N GLN A 193 -5.26 -108.46 37.55
CA GLN A 193 -6.02 -109.30 38.48
C GLN A 193 -6.84 -110.34 37.71
N GLU A 194 -6.33 -111.56 37.65
CA GLU A 194 -7.15 -112.77 37.77
C GLU A 194 -6.40 -113.72 38.73
N GLN A 195 -6.75 -113.62 40.01
CA GLN A 195 -6.67 -114.74 40.94
C GLN A 195 -8.06 -115.38 40.99
N GLN A 196 -8.17 -116.69 40.75
CA GLN A 196 -8.87 -117.67 41.60
C GLN A 196 -9.24 -118.95 40.83
N SER A 197 -8.47 -120.03 41.05
CA SER A 197 -8.92 -121.32 41.64
C SER A 197 -7.81 -122.36 41.52
#